data_AF-A0A6J1R387-F1
#
_entry.id   AF-A0A6J1R387-F1
#
_cell.length_a   1.000
_cell.length_b   1.000
_cell.length_c   1.000
_cell.angle_alpha   90.00
_cell.angle_beta   90.00
_cell.angle_gamma   90.00
#
_symmetry.space_group_name_H-M   'P 1'
#
loop_
_entity.id
_entity.type
_entity.pdbx_description
1 polymer ?
#
loop_
_entity_poly.entity_id
_entity_poly.type
_entity_poly.pdbx_seq_one_letter_code
_entity_poly.pdbx_strand_id
1 'polypeptide(L)'
;MISDNKEPTIYRRKKTKNTKKNRRVKFLCPNPNCRSAFGLKYSLRHHLRHECGQKPRFKCPYCHYICKRKTDIKRHIQAKHKNHYVYVIDIVRNVVYNKEPTIYHRKRTKNTKKKRCVKFSCPNPNCQSAFGLKFSLRHHLRYECGQKPRFKCPYCHYICKRKADIRKHIGRKHKNRYVYVIDIIRNVVC
;
A
#
# COMPACT_ATOMS: atom_id res chain seq x y z
N MET A 1 -23.45 -44.26 -35.59
CA MET A 1 -23.84 -44.48 -34.18
C MET A 1 -22.53 -44.61 -33.40
N ILE A 2 -22.15 -43.59 -32.62
CA ILE A 2 -22.36 -43.51 -31.14
C ILE A 2 -21.65 -44.71 -30.46
N SER A 3 -20.71 -44.59 -29.53
CA SER A 3 -20.07 -43.47 -28.84
C SER A 3 -18.97 -44.03 -27.92
N ASP A 4 -17.95 -43.20 -27.70
CA ASP A 4 -17.21 -42.91 -26.46
C ASP A 4 -17.20 -43.93 -25.30
N ASN A 5 -15.98 -44.19 -24.80
CA ASN A 5 -15.61 -43.90 -23.40
C ASN A 5 -14.15 -44.31 -23.10
N LYS A 6 -13.19 -43.36 -23.16
CA LYS A 6 -12.02 -43.36 -22.26
C LYS A 6 -11.62 -41.93 -21.89
N GLU A 7 -11.49 -41.72 -20.59
CA GLU A 7 -11.27 -40.45 -19.87
C GLU A 7 -10.03 -39.65 -20.35
N PRO A 8 -10.07 -38.31 -20.39
CA PRO A 8 -8.91 -37.51 -20.69
C PRO A 8 -8.02 -37.28 -19.45
N THR A 9 -6.88 -37.94 -19.49
CA THR A 9 -5.66 -37.66 -18.71
C THR A 9 -5.34 -36.17 -18.62
N ILE A 10 -5.16 -35.68 -17.40
CA ILE A 10 -4.80 -34.29 -17.09
C ILE A 10 -3.34 -34.02 -17.49
N TYR A 11 -3.12 -33.49 -18.70
CA TYR A 11 -1.79 -33.06 -19.13
C TYR A 11 -1.39 -31.70 -18.54
N ARG A 12 -0.38 -31.75 -17.66
CA ARG A 12 0.34 -30.63 -17.04
C ARG A 12 1.16 -29.87 -18.10
N ARG A 13 0.68 -28.73 -18.59
CA ARG A 13 1.43 -27.89 -19.54
C ARG A 13 2.56 -27.11 -18.84
N LYS A 14 3.80 -27.43 -19.24
CA LYS A 14 5.05 -26.72 -18.89
C LYS A 14 4.93 -25.23 -19.28
N LYS A 15 5.07 -24.33 -18.31
CA LYS A 15 5.17 -22.88 -18.55
C LYS A 15 6.62 -22.52 -18.88
N THR A 16 6.94 -22.42 -20.17
CA THR A 16 8.08 -21.62 -20.62
C THR A 16 7.71 -20.14 -20.52
N LYS A 17 8.31 -19.42 -19.57
CA LYS A 17 8.47 -17.96 -19.63
C LYS A 17 9.83 -17.58 -19.09
N ASN A 18 10.81 -17.56 -19.99
CA ASN A 18 12.02 -16.77 -19.81
C ASN A 18 11.61 -15.29 -19.77
N THR A 19 11.44 -14.77 -18.57
CA THR A 19 11.62 -13.35 -18.27
C THR A 19 12.42 -13.33 -16.98
N LYS A 20 13.69 -12.92 -17.05
CA LYS A 20 14.56 -12.69 -15.89
C LYS A 20 13.93 -11.58 -15.01
N LYS A 21 12.93 -11.93 -14.21
CA LYS A 21 12.48 -11.12 -13.07
C LYS A 21 13.50 -11.36 -11.97
N ASN A 22 14.41 -10.41 -11.82
CA ASN A 22 15.32 -10.34 -10.69
C ASN A 22 14.48 -10.36 -9.39
N ARG A 23 14.31 -11.55 -8.78
CA ARG A 23 13.64 -11.70 -7.49
C ARG A 23 14.56 -11.00 -6.50
N ARG A 24 14.25 -9.75 -6.12
CA ARG A 24 14.92 -9.09 -5.01
C ARG A 24 14.79 -10.01 -3.81
N VAL A 25 15.89 -10.63 -3.41
CA VAL A 25 15.96 -11.49 -2.23
C VAL A 25 15.47 -10.66 -1.05
N LYS A 26 14.39 -11.10 -0.41
CA LYS A 26 13.86 -10.46 0.80
C LYS A 26 14.66 -10.97 1.99
N PHE A 27 15.06 -10.08 2.87
CA PHE A 27 15.71 -10.38 4.13
C PHE A 27 14.64 -10.73 5.15
N LEU A 28 14.55 -12.00 5.54
CA LEU A 28 13.59 -12.49 6.53
C LEU A 28 14.12 -12.23 7.94
N CYS A 29 13.20 -11.99 8.87
CA CYS A 29 13.54 -12.00 10.28
C CYS A 29 13.96 -13.42 10.71
N PRO A 30 15.12 -13.60 11.36
CA PRO A 30 15.57 -14.92 11.82
C PRO A 30 14.76 -15.45 13.00
N ASN A 31 13.92 -14.63 13.66
CA ASN A 31 13.09 -15.09 14.77
C ASN A 31 11.89 -15.90 14.24
N PRO A 32 11.72 -17.18 14.61
CA PRO A 32 10.62 -18.04 14.15
C PRO A 32 9.23 -17.48 14.48
N ASN A 33 9.12 -16.71 15.57
CA ASN A 33 7.88 -16.07 16.00
C ASN A 33 7.63 -14.73 15.28
N CYS A 34 8.47 -14.35 14.31
CA CYS A 34 8.38 -13.10 13.57
C CYS A 34 8.41 -13.32 12.05
N ARG A 35 7.27 -13.09 11.39
CA ARG A 35 7.11 -13.30 9.93
C ARG A 35 7.48 -12.07 9.09
N SER A 36 8.24 -11.12 9.65
CA SER A 36 8.60 -9.88 8.95
C SER A 36 9.64 -10.10 7.86
N ALA A 37 9.46 -9.46 6.70
CA ALA A 37 10.33 -9.57 5.55
C ALA A 37 10.66 -8.18 4.98
N PHE A 38 11.94 -7.94 4.69
CA PHE A 38 12.44 -6.61 4.32
C PHE A 38 13.11 -6.64 2.95
N GLY A 39 12.91 -5.58 2.17
CA GLY A 39 13.57 -5.43 0.88
C GLY A 39 15.04 -5.00 0.99
N LEU A 40 15.48 -4.52 2.16
CA LEU A 40 16.81 -3.99 2.41
C LEU A 40 17.39 -4.56 3.72
N LYS A 41 18.70 -4.86 3.72
CA LYS A 41 19.43 -5.36 4.90
C LYS A 41 19.39 -4.38 6.07
N TYR A 42 19.46 -3.08 5.79
CA TYR A 42 19.33 -2.03 6.82
C TYR A 42 17.99 -2.10 7.56
N SER A 43 16.88 -2.29 6.83
CA SER A 43 15.55 -2.36 7.43
C SER A 43 15.39 -3.60 8.32
N LEU A 44 15.94 -4.76 7.92
CA LEU A 44 16.00 -5.93 8.78
C LEU A 44 16.83 -5.66 10.05
N ARG A 45 18.02 -5.05 9.91
CA ARG A 45 18.87 -4.72 11.06
C ARG A 45 18.16 -3.78 12.05
N HIS A 46 17.46 -2.77 11.54
CA HIS A 46 16.66 -1.87 12.36
C HIS A 46 15.54 -2.62 13.10
N HIS A 47 14.80 -3.47 12.39
CA HIS A 47 13.74 -4.29 12.96
C HIS A 47 14.25 -5.21 14.08
N LEU A 48 15.37 -5.90 13.86
CA LEU A 48 15.98 -6.77 14.87
C LEU A 48 16.41 -6.00 16.11
N ARG A 49 16.95 -4.80 15.91
CA ARG A 49 17.47 -3.98 17.01
C ARG A 49 16.37 -3.35 17.87
N HIS A 50 15.24 -2.96 17.27
CA HIS A 50 14.29 -2.06 17.94
C HIS A 50 12.84 -2.56 18.01
N GLU A 51 12.49 -3.64 17.31
CA GLU A 51 11.09 -4.06 17.18
C GLU A 51 10.89 -5.54 17.53
N CYS A 52 11.72 -6.42 16.94
CA CYS A 52 11.65 -7.85 17.16
C CYS A 52 12.07 -8.20 18.59
N GLY A 53 11.24 -8.97 19.31
CA GLY A 53 11.55 -9.43 20.67
C GLY A 53 11.61 -8.36 21.76
N GLN A 54 11.60 -7.08 21.42
CA GLN A 54 11.67 -5.99 22.40
C GLN A 54 10.36 -5.89 23.21
N LYS A 55 10.47 -5.83 24.54
CA LYS A 55 9.32 -5.59 25.45
C LYS A 55 8.91 -4.10 25.41
N PRO A 56 7.64 -3.77 25.71
CA PRO A 56 7.22 -2.38 25.88
C PRO A 56 8.06 -1.70 26.97
N ARG A 57 8.55 -0.48 26.72
CA ARG A 57 9.54 0.19 27.58
C ARG A 57 9.26 1.67 27.78
N PHE A 58 8.65 2.31 26.81
CA PHE A 58 8.40 3.75 26.84
C PHE A 58 6.93 3.99 27.19
N LYS A 59 6.67 4.72 28.26
CA LYS A 59 5.34 5.03 28.78
C LYS A 59 4.94 6.48 28.46
N CYS A 60 3.67 6.67 28.13
CA CYS A 60 3.06 7.99 28.01
C CYS A 60 2.90 8.62 29.41
N PRO A 61 3.26 9.89 29.63
CA PRO A 61 3.04 10.55 30.90
C PRO A 61 1.56 10.79 31.24
N TYR A 62 0.69 10.82 30.23
CA TYR A 62 -0.70 11.28 30.35
C TYR A 62 -1.73 10.15 30.31
N CYS A 63 -1.31 8.91 30.05
CA CYS A 63 -2.20 7.75 30.04
C CYS A 63 -1.41 6.44 30.22
N HIS A 64 -2.12 5.32 30.26
CA HIS A 64 -1.53 3.98 30.42
C HIS A 64 -0.88 3.41 29.15
N TYR A 65 -0.72 4.19 28.07
CA TYR A 65 -0.12 3.71 26.82
C TYR A 65 1.39 3.47 26.97
N ILE A 66 1.85 2.26 26.62
CA ILE A 66 3.26 1.83 26.67
C ILE A 66 3.65 1.19 25.34
N CYS A 67 4.82 1.51 24.80
CA CYS A 67 5.31 0.91 23.56
C CYS A 67 6.84 0.72 23.52
N LYS A 68 7.34 0.13 22.42
CA LYS A 68 8.74 -0.29 22.27
C LYS A 68 9.69 0.83 21.81
N ARG A 69 9.18 1.91 21.20
CA ARG A 69 10.01 2.99 20.62
C ARG A 69 9.58 4.37 21.09
N LYS A 70 10.55 5.23 21.43
CA LYS A 70 10.31 6.63 21.83
C LYS A 70 9.52 7.42 20.80
N THR A 71 9.79 7.21 19.50
CA THR A 71 9.12 7.90 18.39
C THR A 71 7.61 7.62 18.35
N ASP A 72 7.20 6.41 18.73
CA ASP A 72 5.79 6.03 18.76
C ASP A 72 5.05 6.69 19.94
N ILE A 73 5.71 6.89 21.10
CA ILE A 73 5.14 7.70 22.21
C ILE A 73 5.01 9.17 21.79
N LYS A 74 6.03 9.77 21.16
CA LYS A 74 5.95 11.16 20.68
C LYS A 74 4.74 11.35 19.75
N ARG A 75 4.54 10.44 18.79
CA ARG A 75 3.39 10.45 17.88
C ARG A 75 2.06 10.24 18.61
N HIS A 76 2.02 9.33 19.59
CA HIS A 76 0.84 9.09 20.41
C HIS A 76 0.41 10.36 21.17
N ILE A 77 1.35 11.02 21.86
CA ILE A 77 1.10 12.26 22.59
C ILE A 77 0.56 13.34 21.65
N GLN A 78 1.21 13.55 20.51
CA GLN A 78 0.74 14.52 19.52
C GLN A 78 -0.67 14.24 18.98
N ALA A 79 -1.08 12.97 18.89
CA ALA A 79 -2.38 12.59 18.35
C ALA A 79 -3.51 12.58 19.40
N LYS A 80 -3.20 12.20 20.64
CA LYS A 80 -4.19 11.94 21.71
C LYS A 80 -4.16 12.95 22.86
N HIS A 81 -3.04 13.64 23.07
CA HIS A 81 -2.82 14.61 24.14
C HIS A 81 -2.43 15.98 23.53
N LYS A 82 -3.40 16.63 22.88
CA LYS A 82 -3.18 17.96 22.31
C LYS A 82 -2.89 18.96 23.45
N ASN A 83 -2.03 19.94 23.19
CA ASN A 83 -1.64 20.99 24.14
C ASN A 83 -0.84 20.53 25.39
N HIS A 84 -0.29 19.31 25.38
CA HIS A 84 0.53 18.76 26.48
C HIS A 84 1.98 18.54 26.05
N TYR A 85 2.99 19.00 26.80
CA TYR A 85 4.42 18.77 26.47
C TYR A 85 4.76 17.33 26.01
N VAL A 86 5.59 17.19 24.98
CA VAL A 86 6.02 15.88 24.50
C VAL A 86 7.26 15.45 25.26
N TYR A 87 7.08 14.59 26.25
CA TYR A 87 8.17 13.88 26.93
C TYR A 87 7.86 12.40 27.07
N VAL A 88 8.90 11.58 27.14
CA VAL A 88 8.80 10.12 27.17
C VAL A 88 9.42 9.59 28.46
N ILE A 89 8.69 8.75 29.19
CA ILE A 89 9.20 8.07 30.38
C ILE A 89 9.74 6.70 29.98
N ASP A 90 11.00 6.42 30.28
CA ASP A 90 11.59 5.10 30.15
C ASP A 90 11.48 4.36 31.47
N ILE A 91 10.54 3.43 31.55
CA ILE A 91 10.22 2.73 32.81
C ILE A 91 11.32 1.76 33.25
N VAL A 92 12.20 1.35 32.33
CA VAL A 92 13.29 0.41 32.63
C VAL A 92 14.50 1.15 33.21
N ARG A 93 14.80 2.33 32.67
CA ARG A 93 15.91 3.16 33.16
C ARG A 93 15.49 4.17 34.23
N ASN A 94 14.18 4.35 34.42
CA ASN A 94 13.60 5.40 35.24
C ASN A 94 14.11 6.81 34.86
N VAL A 95 14.24 7.08 33.55
CA VAL A 95 14.73 8.35 33.00
C VAL A 95 13.64 9.02 32.15
N VAL A 96 13.55 10.34 32.25
CA VAL A 96 12.70 11.18 31.39
C VAL A 96 13.51 11.71 30.22
N TYR A 97 13.00 11.53 29.00
CA TYR A 97 13.67 12.00 27.78
C TYR A 97 12.89 13.12 27.09
N ASN A 98 13.60 14.23 26.79
CA ASN A 98 13.18 15.43 26.06
C ASN A 98 11.92 16.10 26.62
N LYS A 99 11.99 17.37 27.01
CA LYS A 99 10.84 18.15 27.50
C LYS A 99 10.60 19.30 26.51
N GLU A 100 9.91 19.00 25.41
CA GLU A 100 9.66 19.99 24.35
C GLU A 100 8.17 20.33 24.28
N PRO A 101 7.80 21.60 24.05
CA PRO A 101 6.41 22.01 23.91
C PRO A 101 5.76 21.35 22.68
N THR A 102 4.45 21.04 22.76
CA THR A 102 3.67 20.40 21.69
C THR A 102 3.47 21.25 20.44
N ILE A 103 4.13 22.40 20.31
CA ILE A 103 4.00 23.30 19.16
C ILE A 103 4.72 22.72 17.92
N TYR A 104 4.75 21.40 17.79
CA TYR A 104 4.53 20.77 16.50
C TYR A 104 3.02 20.59 16.31
N HIS A 105 2.32 21.70 16.10
CA HIS A 105 1.43 21.65 14.95
C HIS A 105 2.31 21.11 13.83
N ARG A 106 1.90 20.03 13.16
CA ARG A 106 2.32 19.89 11.77
C ARG A 106 1.81 21.18 11.15
N LYS A 107 2.65 22.23 11.11
CA LYS A 107 2.58 23.22 10.08
C LYS A 107 2.57 22.30 8.87
N ARG A 108 1.38 22.05 8.31
CA ARG A 108 1.25 22.14 6.88
C ARG A 108 1.92 23.46 6.65
N THR A 109 3.20 23.42 6.29
CA THR A 109 3.76 24.51 5.55
C THR A 109 2.77 24.60 4.41
N LYS A 110 1.80 25.52 4.53
CA LYS A 110 1.37 26.27 3.37
C LYS A 110 2.69 26.90 2.97
N ASN A 111 3.48 26.16 2.20
CA ASN A 111 4.68 26.68 1.61
C ASN A 111 4.12 27.71 0.63
N THR A 112 3.91 28.91 1.15
CA THR A 112 3.41 30.08 0.44
C THR A 112 4.46 30.60 -0.54
N LYS A 113 5.66 29.99 -0.58
CA LYS A 113 6.45 29.93 -1.80
C LYS A 113 5.81 28.89 -2.71
N LYS A 114 4.83 29.35 -3.49
CA LYS A 114 4.25 28.68 -4.66
C LYS A 114 5.39 28.41 -5.66
N LYS A 115 6.27 27.43 -5.38
CA LYS A 115 7.12 26.83 -6.42
C LYS A 115 6.13 26.46 -7.51
N ARG A 116 6.28 27.02 -8.71
CA ARG A 116 5.48 26.62 -9.87
C ARG A 116 5.66 25.11 -9.99
N CYS A 117 4.70 24.34 -9.50
CA CYS A 117 4.69 22.90 -9.70
C CYS A 117 4.53 22.72 -11.19
N VAL A 118 5.63 22.36 -11.87
CA VAL A 118 5.60 21.98 -13.26
C VAL A 118 4.61 20.84 -13.36
N LYS A 119 3.46 21.10 -13.99
CA LYS A 119 2.47 20.07 -14.23
C LYS A 119 3.01 19.19 -15.35
N PHE A 120 2.92 17.89 -15.16
CA PHE A 120 3.23 16.90 -16.18
C PHE A 120 1.98 16.70 -17.02
N SER A 121 1.92 17.38 -18.17
CA SER A 121 0.82 17.26 -19.12
C SER A 121 0.91 15.96 -19.90
N CYS A 122 -0.26 15.44 -20.30
CA CYS A 122 -0.33 14.33 -21.22
C CYS A 122 0.23 14.76 -22.59
N PRO A 123 1.15 13.99 -23.20
CA PRO A 123 1.68 14.26 -24.54
C PRO A 123 0.66 14.04 -25.67
N ASN A 124 -0.51 13.46 -25.39
CA ASN A 124 -1.55 13.25 -26.41
C ASN A 124 -2.32 14.57 -26.66
N PRO A 125 -2.32 15.11 -27.89
CA PRO A 125 -3.03 16.37 -28.22
C PRO A 125 -4.52 16.35 -27.89
N ASN A 126 -5.15 15.17 -27.97
CA ASN A 126 -6.57 14.98 -27.65
C ASN A 126 -6.82 14.77 -26.14
N CYS A 127 -5.83 15.04 -25.28
CA CYS A 127 -5.91 14.80 -23.84
C CYS A 127 -5.35 15.98 -23.02
N GLN A 128 -6.24 16.75 -22.43
CA GLN A 128 -5.90 17.94 -21.62
C GLN A 128 -5.51 17.61 -20.17
N SER A 129 -5.24 16.34 -19.85
CA SER A 129 -4.94 15.92 -18.47
C SER A 129 -3.53 16.37 -18.04
N ALA A 130 -3.44 17.00 -16.86
CA ALA A 130 -2.18 17.49 -16.31
C ALA A 130 -2.03 17.08 -14.83
N PHE A 131 -0.84 16.60 -14.46
CA PHE A 131 -0.61 15.97 -13.16
C PHE A 131 0.47 16.67 -12.36
N GLY A 132 0.28 16.78 -11.04
CA GLY A 132 1.31 17.33 -10.14
C GLY A 132 2.50 16.39 -9.89
N LEU A 133 2.40 15.11 -10.28
CA LEU A 133 3.43 14.09 -10.05
C LEU A 133 3.66 13.25 -11.31
N LYS A 134 4.93 12.96 -11.62
CA LYS A 134 5.34 12.11 -12.75
C LYS A 134 4.73 10.70 -12.69
N PHE A 135 4.56 10.15 -11.49
CA PHE A 135 3.91 8.85 -11.30
C PHE A 135 2.46 8.84 -11.81
N SER A 136 1.71 9.90 -11.52
CA SER A 136 0.31 10.03 -11.92
C SER A 136 0.17 10.16 -13.44
N LEU A 137 1.04 10.95 -14.10
CA LEU A 137 1.10 11.00 -15.56
C LEU A 137 1.38 9.61 -16.15
N ARG A 138 2.39 8.89 -15.62
CA ARG A 138 2.73 7.55 -16.11
C ARG A 138 1.56 6.56 -15.93
N HIS A 139 0.81 6.67 -14.83
CA HIS A 139 -0.38 5.87 -14.62
C HIS A 139 -1.47 6.21 -15.65
N HIS A 140 -1.75 7.50 -15.85
CA HIS A 140 -2.73 8.00 -16.82
C HIS A 140 -2.41 7.52 -18.25
N LEU A 141 -1.16 7.69 -18.69
CA LEU A 141 -0.68 7.23 -19.98
C LEU A 141 -0.86 5.72 -20.19
N ARG A 142 -0.65 4.95 -19.13
CA ARG A 142 -0.70 3.48 -19.22
C ARG A 142 -2.12 2.92 -19.22
N TYR A 143 -3.06 3.57 -18.52
CA TYR A 143 -4.35 2.94 -18.20
C TYR A 143 -5.59 3.76 -18.54
N GLU A 144 -5.45 5.04 -18.86
CA GLU A 144 -6.59 5.94 -19.05
C GLU A 144 -6.58 6.58 -20.43
N CYS A 145 -5.45 7.18 -20.82
CA CYS A 145 -5.28 7.85 -22.10
C CYS A 145 -5.33 6.83 -23.25
N GLY A 146 -6.22 7.04 -24.22
CA GLY A 146 -6.36 6.18 -25.39
C GLY A 146 -6.83 4.74 -25.14
N GLN A 147 -7.08 4.35 -23.88
CA GLN A 147 -7.53 2.99 -23.57
C GLN A 147 -9.03 2.85 -23.80
N LYS A 148 -9.43 1.85 -24.61
CA LYS A 148 -10.84 1.47 -24.80
C LYS A 148 -11.38 0.75 -23.54
N PRO A 149 -12.70 0.83 -23.27
CA PRO A 149 -13.32 0.05 -22.20
C PRO A 149 -13.06 -1.44 -22.42
N ARG A 150 -12.57 -2.14 -21.39
CA ARG A 150 -12.06 -3.52 -21.51
C ARG A 150 -12.67 -4.49 -20.49
N PHE A 151 -13.04 -3.97 -19.33
CA PHE A 151 -13.46 -4.79 -18.20
C PHE A 151 -14.95 -4.66 -18.00
N LYS A 152 -15.68 -5.77 -18.08
CA LYS A 152 -17.14 -5.85 -17.92
C LYS A 152 -17.50 -6.37 -16.53
N CYS A 153 -18.57 -5.81 -15.96
CA CYS A 153 -19.22 -6.36 -14.78
C CYS A 153 -19.93 -7.69 -15.13
N PRO A 154 -19.75 -8.77 -14.35
CA PRO A 154 -20.47 -10.03 -14.60
C PRO A 154 -21.99 -9.92 -14.42
N TYR A 155 -22.45 -8.90 -13.69
CA TYR A 155 -23.83 -8.81 -13.19
C TYR A 155 -24.67 -7.76 -13.90
N CYS A 156 -24.08 -6.92 -14.75
CA CYS A 156 -24.78 -5.87 -15.48
C CYS A 156 -23.99 -5.43 -16.72
N HIS A 157 -24.56 -4.49 -17.49
CA HIS A 157 -23.93 -3.97 -18.72
C HIS A 157 -22.81 -2.95 -18.46
N TYR A 158 -22.36 -2.75 -17.21
CA TYR A 158 -21.32 -1.78 -16.89
C TYR A 158 -19.93 -2.24 -17.40
N ILE A 159 -19.27 -1.39 -18.19
CA ILE A 159 -17.94 -1.64 -18.77
C ILE A 159 -17.03 -0.44 -18.48
N CYS A 160 -15.78 -0.69 -18.09
CA CYS A 160 -14.80 0.38 -17.89
C CYS A 160 -13.36 -0.03 -18.27
N LYS A 161 -12.44 0.93 -18.16
CA LYS A 161 -11.04 0.79 -18.59
C LYS A 161 -10.15 0.06 -17.59
N ARG A 162 -10.52 -0.02 -16.30
CA ARG A 162 -9.68 -0.63 -15.25
C ARG A 162 -10.43 -1.64 -14.37
N LYS A 163 -9.76 -2.76 -14.06
CA LYS A 163 -10.29 -3.79 -13.13
C LYS A 163 -10.67 -3.23 -11.75
N ALA A 164 -9.89 -2.27 -11.25
CA ALA A 164 -10.14 -1.68 -9.93
C ALA A 164 -11.48 -0.95 -9.86
N ASP A 165 -11.93 -0.37 -10.96
CA ASP A 165 -13.20 0.37 -11.01
C ASP A 165 -14.40 -0.59 -11.10
N ILE A 166 -14.28 -1.73 -11.80
CA ILE A 166 -15.29 -2.82 -11.73
C ILE A 166 -15.42 -3.37 -10.31
N ARG A 167 -14.31 -3.64 -9.60
CA ARG A 167 -14.37 -4.14 -8.22
C ARG A 167 -15.12 -3.18 -7.29
N LYS A 168 -14.88 -1.87 -7.44
CA LYS A 168 -15.62 -0.83 -6.70
C LYS A 168 -17.09 -0.77 -7.09
N HIS A 169 -17.40 -0.89 -8.38
CA HIS A 169 -18.77 -0.94 -8.89
C HIS A 169 -19.54 -2.12 -8.28
N ILE A 170 -18.97 -3.34 -8.32
CA ILE A 170 -19.59 -4.55 -7.74
C ILE A 170 -19.84 -4.35 -6.25
N GLY A 171 -18.84 -3.88 -5.49
CA GLY A 171 -19.02 -3.63 -4.05
C GLY A 171 -20.10 -2.61 -3.70
N ARG A 172 -20.44 -1.69 -4.62
CA ARG A 172 -21.47 -0.65 -4.39
C ARG A 172 -22.86 -1.05 -4.89
N LYS A 173 -22.94 -1.65 -6.08
CA LYS A 173 -24.19 -1.93 -6.81
C LYS A 173 -24.63 -3.39 -6.73
N HIS A 174 -23.74 -4.30 -6.37
CA HIS A 174 -24.00 -5.74 -6.26
C HIS A 174 -23.51 -6.25 -4.90
N LYS A 175 -24.10 -5.70 -3.82
CA LYS A 175 -23.81 -6.12 -2.44
C LYS A 175 -24.04 -7.63 -2.32
N ASN A 176 -23.16 -8.33 -1.61
CA ASN A 176 -23.16 -9.78 -1.41
C ASN A 176 -22.92 -10.65 -2.67
N ARG A 177 -22.46 -10.08 -3.79
CA ARG A 177 -22.01 -10.86 -4.95
C ARG A 177 -20.49 -11.01 -4.99
N TYR A 178 -20.01 -12.11 -5.59
CA TYR A 178 -18.58 -12.39 -5.71
C TYR A 178 -17.87 -11.34 -6.59
N VAL A 179 -16.68 -10.91 -6.19
CA VAL A 179 -15.96 -9.80 -6.84
C VAL A 179 -14.94 -10.36 -7.84
N TYR A 180 -15.38 -10.57 -9.08
CA TYR A 180 -14.54 -10.97 -10.21
C TYR A 180 -14.82 -10.11 -11.44
N VAL A 181 -13.88 -10.07 -12.40
CA VAL A 181 -13.94 -9.15 -13.54
C VAL A 181 -13.82 -9.93 -14.86
N ILE A 182 -14.69 -9.64 -15.81
CA ILE A 182 -14.62 -10.21 -17.17
C ILE A 182 -13.75 -9.32 -18.04
N ASP A 183 -12.69 -9.88 -18.62
CA ASP A 183 -11.82 -9.20 -19.60
C ASP A 183 -12.34 -9.48 -21.03
N ILE A 184 -13.02 -8.50 -21.64
CA ILE A 184 -13.71 -8.67 -22.93
C ILE A 184 -12.72 -8.97 -24.07
N ILE A 185 -11.46 -8.53 -23.97
CA ILE A 185 -10.45 -8.72 -25.03
C ILE A 185 -9.83 -10.12 -24.97
N ARG A 186 -9.77 -10.73 -23.78
CA ARG A 186 -9.13 -12.03 -23.58
C ARG A 186 -10.12 -13.16 -23.33
N ASN A 187 -11.40 -12.84 -23.11
CA ASN A 187 -12.45 -13.77 -22.71
C ASN A 187 -12.06 -14.68 -21.53
N VAL A 188 -11.26 -14.15 -20.59
CA VAL A 188 -10.80 -14.86 -19.39
C VAL A 188 -11.37 -14.18 -18.15
N VAL A 189 -11.98 -14.98 -17.27
CA VAL A 189 -12.42 -14.56 -15.94
C VAL A 189 -11.19 -14.38 -15.04
N CYS A 190 -11.05 -13.22 -14.41
CA CYS A 190 -9.90 -12.85 -13.59
C CYS A 190 -10.28 -12.32 -12.21
#